data_AF-A0A8T4AL20-F1
#
_entry.id   AF-A0A8T4AL20-F1
#
_cell.length_a   1.000
_cell.length_b   1.000
_cell.length_c   1.000
_cell.angle_alpha   90.00
_cell.angle_beta   90.00
_cell.angle_gamma   90.00
#
_symmetry.space_group_name_H-M   'P 1'
#
loop_
_entity.id
_entity.type
_entity.pdbx_description
1 polymer ?
#
loop_
_entity_poly.entity_id
_entity_poly.type
_entity_poly.pdbx_seq_one_letter_code
_entity_poly.pdbx_strand_id
1 'polypeptide(L)'
;MSAGAGADSLTEEACQPYLVRYTYSTSAQARGTATAMVEQGGKSWYFVTADYAFGYSLEKASIDVVQASGGTVKGSVRHPLNASDFSSYLTQAQAS
;
A
#
# COMPACT_ATOMS: atom_id res chain seq x y z
N MET A 1 -5.34 -18.28 14.38
CA MET A 1 -6.27 -17.21 13.94
C MET A 1 -5.52 -15.89 13.99
N SER A 2 -5.25 -15.26 12.85
CA SER A 2 -4.53 -13.98 12.78
C SER A 2 -5.48 -12.90 12.28
N ALA A 3 -5.78 -11.90 13.11
CA ALA A 3 -6.65 -10.78 12.75
C ALA A 3 -5.88 -9.59 12.15
N GLY A 4 -4.56 -9.54 12.31
CA GLY A 4 -3.71 -8.42 11.86
C GLY A 4 -2.96 -8.65 10.54
N ALA A 5 -3.02 -9.86 9.97
CA ALA A 5 -2.31 -10.19 8.75
C ALA A 5 -3.15 -9.81 7.52
N GLY A 6 -2.88 -8.64 6.92
CA GLY A 6 -3.70 -8.06 5.85
C GLY A 6 -3.16 -8.19 4.42
N ALA A 7 -1.94 -8.73 4.25
CA ALA A 7 -1.32 -8.85 2.92
C ALA A 7 -2.12 -9.79 2.00
N ASP A 8 -2.33 -9.37 0.75
CA ASP A 8 -3.09 -10.15 -0.24
C ASP A 8 -2.42 -11.50 -0.56
N SER A 9 -1.09 -11.60 -0.43
CA SER A 9 -0.33 -12.85 -0.64
C SER A 9 -0.82 -14.02 0.20
N LEU A 10 -1.43 -13.75 1.37
CA LEU A 10 -2.01 -14.78 2.25
C LEU A 10 -3.23 -15.49 1.65
N THR A 11 -3.93 -14.81 0.74
CA THR A 11 -5.11 -15.34 0.02
C THR A 11 -4.79 -15.67 -1.44
N GLU A 12 -3.57 -15.42 -1.87
CA GLU A 12 -3.07 -15.69 -3.22
C GLU A 12 -1.99 -16.77 -3.16
N GLU A 13 -0.70 -16.40 -3.25
CA GLU A 13 0.42 -17.35 -3.37
C GLU A 13 0.58 -18.25 -2.14
N ALA A 14 0.25 -17.74 -0.95
CA ALA A 14 0.33 -18.45 0.31
C ALA A 14 -1.05 -18.94 0.81
N CYS A 15 -2.02 -19.10 -0.09
CA CYS A 15 -3.35 -19.57 0.28
C CYS A 15 -3.30 -20.97 0.92
N GLN A 16 -3.97 -21.12 2.06
CA GLN A 16 -4.04 -22.38 2.81
C GLN A 16 -5.51 -22.70 3.12
N PRO A 17 -5.93 -23.99 3.07
CA PRO A 17 -7.33 -24.38 3.25
C PRO A 17 -7.92 -24.05 4.63
N TYR A 18 -7.08 -23.73 5.62
CA TYR A 18 -7.48 -23.39 6.99
C TYR A 18 -7.28 -21.90 7.32
N LEU A 19 -6.88 -21.08 6.34
CA LEU A 19 -6.68 -19.65 6.54
C LEU A 19 -7.98 -18.91 6.27
N VAL A 20 -8.57 -18.36 7.33
CA VAL A 20 -9.73 -17.48 7.24
C VAL A 20 -9.34 -16.09 7.74
N ARG A 21 -9.59 -15.07 6.92
CA ARG A 21 -9.26 -13.67 7.20
C ARG A 21 -10.54 -12.84 7.21
N TYR A 22 -10.94 -12.37 8.39
CA TYR A 22 -12.22 -11.66 8.62
C TYR A 22 -12.11 -10.13 8.65
N THR A 23 -10.91 -9.57 8.71
CA THR A 23 -10.70 -8.15 9.01
C THR A 23 -10.59 -7.31 7.74
N TYR A 24 -9.40 -7.21 7.17
CA TYR A 24 -9.11 -6.37 6.02
C TYR A 24 -8.11 -7.05 5.07
N SER A 25 -8.16 -6.69 3.79
CA SER A 25 -7.09 -6.91 2.82
C SER A 25 -6.45 -5.59 2.42
N THR A 26 -5.20 -5.64 1.98
CA THR A 26 -4.52 -4.52 1.33
C THR A 26 -5.27 -4.04 0.08
N SER A 27 -5.83 -4.97 -0.70
CA SER A 27 -6.70 -4.67 -1.84
C SER A 27 -7.97 -3.89 -1.48
N ALA A 28 -8.68 -4.28 -0.41
CA ALA A 28 -9.88 -3.57 0.03
C ALA A 28 -9.54 -2.19 0.61
N GLN A 29 -8.45 -2.10 1.38
CA GLN A 29 -7.97 -0.85 1.94
C GLN A 29 -7.55 0.16 0.86
N ALA A 30 -6.76 -0.29 -0.13
CA ALA A 30 -6.33 0.53 -1.25
C ALA A 30 -7.52 1.06 -2.06
N ARG A 31 -8.50 0.19 -2.39
CA ARG A 31 -9.71 0.59 -3.12
C ARG A 31 -10.51 1.67 -2.41
N GLY A 32 -10.64 1.61 -1.08
CA GLY A 32 -11.35 2.64 -0.33
C GLY A 32 -10.56 3.96 -0.30
N THR A 33 -9.33 3.91 0.21
CA THR A 33 -8.53 5.11 0.47
C THR A 33 -8.03 5.77 -0.81
N ALA A 34 -7.43 5.02 -1.73
CA ALA A 34 -6.81 5.60 -2.93
C ALA A 34 -7.85 6.17 -3.89
N THR A 35 -8.99 5.51 -4.07
CA THR A 35 -10.09 6.04 -4.91
C THR A 35 -10.56 7.38 -4.37
N ALA A 36 -10.89 7.46 -3.08
CA ALA A 36 -11.39 8.69 -2.47
C ALA A 36 -10.38 9.85 -2.58
N MET A 37 -9.09 9.56 -2.39
CA MET A 37 -8.03 10.57 -2.50
C MET A 37 -7.87 11.09 -3.94
N VAL A 38 -7.98 10.23 -4.96
CA VAL A 38 -7.92 10.65 -6.36
C VAL A 38 -9.16 11.45 -6.76
N GLU A 39 -10.35 11.04 -6.32
CA GLU A 39 -11.61 11.76 -6.53
C GLU A 39 -11.60 13.17 -5.91
N GLN A 40 -10.92 13.35 -4.78
CA GLN A 40 -10.70 14.65 -4.14
C GLN A 40 -9.63 15.50 -4.84
N GLY A 41 -9.07 15.04 -5.96
CA GLY A 41 -8.09 15.76 -6.77
C GLY A 41 -6.63 15.40 -6.49
N GLY A 42 -6.35 14.47 -5.58
CA GLY A 42 -5.02 13.95 -5.29
C GLY A 42 -4.52 13.01 -6.38
N LYS A 43 -4.10 13.56 -7.54
CA LYS A 43 -3.72 12.77 -8.74
C LYS A 43 -2.23 12.44 -8.84
N SER A 44 -1.37 12.98 -7.98
CA SER A 44 0.08 12.70 -8.01
C SER A 44 0.47 12.01 -6.71
N TRP A 45 1.05 10.82 -6.81
CA TRP A 45 1.36 9.95 -5.68
C TRP A 45 2.85 9.62 -5.62
N TYR A 46 3.38 9.59 -4.41
CA TYR A 46 4.69 9.04 -4.09
C TYR A 46 4.53 8.10 -2.90
N PHE A 47 5.10 6.90 -2.96
CA PHE A 47 4.92 5.91 -1.89
C PHE A 47 6.13 5.85 -0.97
N VAL A 48 5.89 6.04 0.33
CA VAL A 48 6.83 5.63 1.39
C VAL A 48 6.26 4.36 2.01
N THR A 49 6.87 3.22 1.70
CA THR A 49 6.27 1.92 2.02
C THR A 49 7.05 1.22 3.12
N ALA A 50 6.33 0.67 4.11
CA ALA A 50 6.93 -0.19 5.11
C ALA A 50 7.57 -1.43 4.47
N ASP A 51 8.80 -1.73 4.87
CA ASP A 51 9.64 -2.75 4.21
C ASP A 51 9.32 -4.19 4.65
N TYR A 52 8.09 -4.65 4.37
CA TYR A 52 7.66 -6.02 4.56
C TYR A 52 6.41 -6.34 3.72
N ALA A 53 5.98 -7.61 3.73
CA ALA A 53 4.93 -8.14 2.85
C ALA A 53 3.63 -7.30 2.80
N PHE A 54 3.13 -6.82 3.95
CA PHE A 54 1.94 -5.96 3.97
C PHE A 54 2.16 -4.66 3.20
N GLY A 55 3.29 -3.98 3.42
CA GLY A 55 3.59 -2.72 2.76
C GLY A 55 3.65 -2.89 1.24
N TYR A 56 4.30 -3.95 0.78
CA TYR A 56 4.41 -4.24 -0.65
C TYR A 56 3.04 -4.55 -1.28
N SER A 57 2.22 -5.38 -0.63
CA SER A 57 0.87 -5.67 -1.11
C SER A 57 0.00 -4.41 -1.14
N LEU A 58 0.11 -3.53 -0.14
CA LEU A 58 -0.65 -2.29 -0.08
C LEU A 58 -0.23 -1.29 -1.15
N GLU A 59 1.07 -1.12 -1.37
CA GLU A 59 1.59 -0.26 -2.44
C GLU A 59 1.10 -0.74 -3.81
N LYS A 60 1.27 -2.04 -4.11
CA LYS A 60 0.81 -2.61 -5.39
C LYS A 60 -0.68 -2.33 -5.61
N ALA A 61 -1.52 -2.69 -4.64
CA ALA A 61 -2.95 -2.47 -4.75
C ALA A 61 -3.32 -0.98 -4.88
N SER A 62 -2.58 -0.08 -4.23
CA SER A 62 -2.80 1.36 -4.32
C SER A 62 -2.38 1.92 -5.67
N ILE A 63 -1.25 1.48 -6.24
CA ILE A 63 -0.80 1.88 -7.58
C ILE A 63 -1.86 1.52 -8.61
N ASP A 64 -2.37 0.29 -8.58
CA ASP A 64 -3.39 -0.19 -9.51
C ASP A 64 -4.66 0.69 -9.45
N VAL A 65 -5.12 1.04 -8.24
CA VAL A 65 -6.28 1.93 -8.04
C VAL A 65 -5.99 3.35 -8.51
N VAL A 66 -4.85 3.93 -8.13
CA VAL A 66 -4.47 5.30 -8.51
C VAL A 66 -4.42 5.44 -10.03
N GLN A 67 -3.79 4.50 -10.72
CA GLN A 67 -3.69 4.52 -12.19
C GLN A 67 -5.06 4.33 -12.83
N ALA A 68 -5.88 3.41 -12.33
CA ALA A 68 -7.25 3.19 -12.84
C ALA A 68 -8.15 4.43 -12.65
N SER A 69 -7.94 5.20 -11.59
CA SER A 69 -8.68 6.44 -11.29
C SER A 69 -8.10 7.69 -11.98
N GLY A 70 -7.10 7.53 -12.86
CA GLY A 70 -6.51 8.64 -13.64
C GLY A 70 -5.49 9.48 -12.86
N GLY A 71 -4.92 8.92 -11.79
CA GLY A 71 -3.75 9.45 -11.10
C GLY A 71 -2.43 8.93 -11.69
N THR A 72 -1.32 9.43 -11.15
CA THR A 72 0.04 9.11 -11.57
C THR A 72 0.91 8.83 -10.35
N VAL A 73 1.88 7.94 -10.52
CA VAL A 73 2.84 7.57 -9.47
C VAL A 73 4.22 8.09 -9.88
N LYS A 74 4.82 8.91 -9.04
CA LYS A 74 6.10 9.62 -9.28
C LYS A 74 7.31 8.85 -8.77
N GLY A 75 7.10 7.92 -7.86
CA GLY A 75 8.15 7.06 -7.34
C GLY A 75 7.71 6.35 -6.07
N SER A 76 8.62 5.53 -5.56
CA SER A 76 8.46 4.90 -4.26
C SER A 76 9.79 4.64 -3.57
N VAL A 77 9.73 4.49 -2.26
CA VAL A 77 10.88 4.17 -1.42
C VAL A 77 10.46 3.24 -0.27
N ARG A 78 11.38 2.36 0.14
CA ARG A 78 11.17 1.45 1.27
C ARG A 78 11.69 2.07 2.56
N HIS A 79 10.83 2.10 3.57
CA HIS A 79 11.15 2.54 4.92
C HIS A 79 11.26 1.31 5.85
N PRO A 80 12.41 1.09 6.51
CA PRO A 80 12.61 -0.06 7.39
C PRO A 80 11.66 -0.06 8.60
N LEU A 81 11.07 -1.21 8.92
CA LEU A 81 10.03 -1.36 9.95
C LEU A 81 10.41 -0.80 11.34
N ASN A 82 11.70 -0.79 11.68
CA ASN A 82 12.21 -0.37 12.99
C ASN A 82 12.90 1.00 12.98
N ALA A 83 12.93 1.69 11.83
CA ALA A 83 13.50 3.03 11.76
C ALA A 83 12.47 4.06 12.22
N SER A 84 12.90 5.06 13.00
CA SER A 84 12.01 6.17 13.43
C SER A 84 12.15 7.42 12.58
N ASP A 85 13.21 7.51 11.76
CA ASP A 85 13.47 8.67 10.90
C ASP A 85 12.78 8.51 9.54
N PHE A 86 11.98 9.51 9.18
CA PHE A 86 11.31 9.62 7.87
C PHE A 86 11.84 10.78 7.01
N SER A 87 12.73 11.60 7.56
CA SER A 87 13.11 12.91 7.04
C SER A 87 13.70 12.81 5.64
N SER A 88 14.65 11.89 5.43
CA SER A 88 15.32 11.69 4.15
C SER A 88 14.38 11.15 3.07
N TYR A 89 13.37 10.38 3.45
CA TYR A 89 12.37 9.81 2.54
C TYR A 89 11.37 10.88 2.08
N LEU A 90 11.01 11.82 2.96
CA LEU A 90 10.17 12.97 2.62
C LEU A 90 10.88 13.94 1.67
N THR A 91 12.18 14.19 1.86
CA THR A 91 12.96 15.02 0.94
C THR A 91 13.01 14.40 -0.46
N GLN A 92 13.15 13.08 -0.56
CA GLN A 92 13.10 12.37 -1.85
C GLN A 92 11.72 12.48 -2.51
N ALA A 93 10.64 12.38 -1.72
CA ALA A 93 9.28 12.55 -2.22
C ALA A 93 8.99 13.97 -2.72
N GLN A 94 9.58 15.00 -2.10
CA GLN A 94 9.43 16.39 -2.55
C GLN A 94 10.11 16.64 -3.90
N ALA A 95 11.19 15.92 -4.19
CA ALA A 95 11.98 16.10 -5.41
C ALA A 95 11.40 15.36 -6.64
N SER A 96 10.31 14.61 -6.50
CA SER A 96 9.73 13.74 -7.54
C SER A 96 8.64 14.40 -8.40
#